data_AF-A0A7G8G677-F1
#
_entry.id   AF-A0A7G8G677-F1
#
_cell.length_a   1.000
_cell.length_b   1.000
_cell.length_c   1.000
_cell.angle_alpha   90.00
_cell.angle_beta   90.00
_cell.angle_gamma   90.00
#
_symmetry.space_group_name_H-M   'P 1'
#
loop_
_entity.id
_entity.type
_entity.pdbx_description
1 polymer ?
#
loop_
_entity_poly.entity_id
_entity_poly.type
_entity_poly.pdbx_seq_one_letter_code
_entity_poly.pdbx_strand_id
1 'polypeptide(L)'
;MKHQLSWPEGDAKLFLQAMQEVGCMEGVADLEPITLEMIESIQNFALKSSIDLNHLDGIKPAALSDKMADKSKREQLLQTLILLPYVDMKVDPRMVATVDDFAEHLEIHPQTIKDLHRV
;
A
#
# COMPACT_ATOMS: atom_id res chain seq x y z
N MET A 1 2.48 24.51 1.68
CA MET A 1 2.05 23.42 0.78
C MET A 1 2.97 22.24 1.07
N LYS A 2 2.46 21.12 1.61
CA LYS A 2 3.30 19.93 1.83
C LYS A 2 3.84 19.51 0.46
N HIS A 3 5.16 19.31 0.34
CA HIS A 3 5.79 18.87 -0.90
C HIS A 3 5.10 17.58 -1.37
N GLN A 4 4.42 17.64 -2.52
CA GLN A 4 3.88 16.44 -3.15
C GLN A 4 5.06 15.59 -3.59
N LEU A 5 5.20 14.39 -3.04
CA LEU A 5 6.26 13.47 -3.42
C LEU A 5 6.11 13.12 -4.90
N SER A 6 7.23 13.12 -5.62
CA SER A 6 7.29 12.64 -7.00
C SER A 6 7.42 11.12 -6.98
N TRP A 7 6.60 10.44 -7.77
CA TRP A 7 6.58 9.00 -7.91
C TRP A 7 7.07 8.61 -9.31
N PRO A 8 8.38 8.34 -9.48
CA PRO A 8 8.88 7.69 -10.68
C PRO A 8 8.14 6.38 -10.93
N GLU A 9 8.04 5.97 -12.19
CA GLU A 9 7.27 4.79 -12.60
C GLU A 9 7.64 3.52 -11.80
N GLY A 10 8.92 3.31 -11.51
CA GLY A 10 9.38 2.18 -10.67
C GLY A 10 8.81 2.23 -9.25
N ASP A 11 8.84 3.38 -8.59
CA ASP A 11 8.30 3.53 -7.23
C ASP A 11 6.77 3.48 -7.23
N ALA A 12 6.13 4.05 -8.25
CA ALA A 12 4.67 3.98 -8.42
C ALA A 12 4.22 2.52 -8.61
N LYS A 13 4.99 1.72 -9.37
CA LYS A 13 4.73 0.30 -9.51
C LYS A 13 4.85 -0.42 -8.17
N LEU A 14 5.94 -0.22 -7.44
CA LEU A 14 6.12 -0.81 -6.11
C LEU A 14 4.98 -0.44 -5.15
N PHE A 15 4.50 0.80 -5.20
CA PHE A 15 3.35 1.27 -4.43
C PHE A 15 2.09 0.44 -4.74
N LEU A 16 1.74 0.34 -6.02
CA LEU A 16 0.53 -0.36 -6.46
C LEU A 16 0.63 -1.87 -6.19
N GLN A 17 1.82 -2.47 -6.36
CA GLN A 17 2.05 -3.87 -6.01
C GLN A 17 1.85 -4.13 -4.52
N ALA A 18 2.27 -3.22 -3.64
CA ALA A 18 2.06 -3.36 -2.21
C ALA A 18 0.57 -3.24 -1.83
N MET A 19 -0.16 -2.33 -2.49
CA MET A 19 -1.62 -2.24 -2.32
C MET A 19 -2.32 -3.52 -2.76
N GLN A 20 -1.88 -4.12 -3.87
CA GLN A 20 -2.43 -5.37 -4.37
C GLN A 20 -2.14 -6.55 -3.45
N GLU A 21 -0.92 -6.63 -2.90
CA GLU A 21 -0.56 -7.65 -1.91
C GLU A 21 -1.49 -7.62 -0.70
N VAL A 22 -1.74 -6.43 -0.15
CA VAL A 22 -2.67 -6.23 0.97
C VAL A 22 -4.11 -6.57 0.56
N GLY A 23 -4.57 -6.04 -0.57
CA GLY A 23 -5.94 -6.21 -1.05
C GLY A 23 -6.30 -7.66 -1.39
N CYS A 24 -5.36 -8.44 -1.92
CA CYS A 24 -5.54 -9.86 -2.24
C CYS A 24 -5.23 -10.80 -1.07
N MET A 25 -4.84 -10.27 0.10
CA MET A 25 -4.39 -11.07 1.25
C MET A 25 -3.33 -12.10 0.83
N GLU A 26 -2.25 -11.64 0.21
CA GLU A 26 -1.18 -12.51 -0.32
C GLU A 26 -1.62 -13.50 -1.42
N GLY A 27 -2.62 -13.12 -2.22
CA GLY A 27 -3.17 -13.95 -3.30
C GLY A 27 -4.17 -15.00 -2.83
N VAL A 28 -4.66 -14.90 -1.59
CA VAL A 28 -5.70 -15.76 -1.04
C VAL A 28 -7.09 -15.42 -1.61
N ALA A 29 -7.32 -14.18 -2.02
CA ALA A 29 -8.57 -13.76 -2.65
C ALA A 29 -8.34 -12.75 -3.79
N ASP A 30 -9.36 -12.63 -4.63
CA ASP A 30 -9.46 -11.55 -5.61
C ASP A 30 -9.64 -10.20 -4.91
N LEU A 31 -9.28 -9.11 -5.58
CA LEU A 31 -9.55 -7.76 -5.10
C LEU A 31 -11.05 -7.50 -5.05
N GLU A 32 -11.54 -7.04 -3.90
CA GLU A 32 -12.89 -6.49 -3.80
C GLU A 32 -13.03 -5.25 -4.72
N PRO A 33 -14.18 -5.05 -5.38
CA PRO A 33 -14.38 -3.94 -6.32
C PRO A 33 -14.05 -2.56 -5.73
N ILE A 34 -14.44 -2.31 -4.47
CA ILE A 34 -14.17 -1.03 -3.79
C ILE A 34 -12.68 -0.82 -3.51
N THR A 35 -11.93 -1.90 -3.27
CA THR A 35 -10.47 -1.83 -3.09
C THR A 35 -9.79 -1.53 -4.43
N LEU A 36 -10.27 -2.14 -5.53
CA LEU A 36 -9.78 -1.83 -6.88
C LEU A 36 -10.03 -0.36 -7.25
N GLU A 37 -11.24 0.16 -7.02
CA GLU A 37 -11.56 1.58 -7.27
C GLU A 37 -10.63 2.53 -6.49
N MET A 38 -10.24 2.16 -5.27
CA MET A 38 -9.27 2.93 -4.50
C MET A 38 -7.86 2.87 -5.10
N ILE A 39 -7.40 1.69 -5.54
CA ILE A 39 -6.11 1.51 -6.22
C ILE A 39 -6.07 2.35 -7.51
N GLU A 40 -7.13 2.32 -8.32
CA GLU A 40 -7.27 3.14 -9.53
C GLU A 40 -7.24 4.63 -9.21
N SER A 41 -7.92 5.05 -8.14
CA SER A 41 -7.93 6.45 -7.71
C SER A 41 -6.53 6.92 -7.29
N ILE A 42 -5.81 6.11 -6.53
CA ILE A 42 -4.43 6.42 -6.12
C ILE A 42 -3.49 6.47 -7.31
N GLN A 43 -3.59 5.50 -8.23
CA GLN A 43 -2.84 5.49 -9.48
C GLN A 43 -3.02 6.80 -10.26
N ASN A 44 -4.26 7.23 -10.46
CA ASN A 44 -4.59 8.37 -11.31
C ASN A 44 -4.26 9.72 -10.67
N PHE A 45 -4.57 9.89 -9.37
CA PHE A 45 -4.50 11.19 -8.72
C PHE A 45 -3.25 11.42 -7.88
N ALA A 46 -2.76 10.38 -7.19
CA ALA A 46 -1.59 10.50 -6.32
C ALA A 46 -0.29 10.16 -7.06
N LEU A 47 -0.27 9.03 -7.76
CA LEU A 47 0.93 8.54 -8.46
C LEU A 47 1.06 9.09 -9.88
N LYS A 48 -0.06 9.46 -10.51
CA LYS A 48 -0.14 9.94 -11.91
C LYS A 48 0.57 8.98 -12.88
N SER A 49 0.29 7.68 -12.73
CA SER A 49 0.91 6.61 -13.53
C SER A 49 -0.12 5.91 -14.41
N SER A 50 0.35 5.18 -15.43
CA SER A 50 -0.46 4.42 -16.39
C SER A 50 -0.14 2.93 -16.36
N ILE A 51 0.19 2.41 -15.18
CA ILE A 51 0.56 1.00 -14.97
C ILE A 51 -0.68 0.11 -15.16
N ASP A 52 -0.54 -1.00 -15.89
CA ASP A 52 -1.65 -1.93 -16.04
C ASP A 52 -1.88 -2.72 -14.74
N LEU A 53 -3.01 -2.44 -14.07
CA LEU A 53 -3.39 -3.08 -12.81
C LEU A 53 -3.88 -4.52 -13.01
N ASN A 54 -4.38 -4.88 -14.19
CA ASN A 54 -4.95 -6.21 -14.44
C ASN A 54 -3.88 -7.32 -14.45
N HIS A 55 -2.63 -6.95 -14.73
CA HIS A 55 -1.48 -7.86 -14.79
C HIS A 55 -0.41 -7.48 -13.77
N LEU A 56 -0.81 -6.77 -12.71
CA LEU A 56 0.09 -6.37 -11.65
C LEU A 56 0.08 -7.43 -10.57
N ASP A 57 1.25 -8.05 -10.32
CA ASP A 57 1.40 -8.97 -9.20
C ASP A 57 1.74 -8.21 -7.92
N GLY A 58 1.24 -8.72 -6.79
CA GLY A 58 1.62 -8.24 -5.47
C GLY A 58 3.12 -8.36 -5.20
N ILE A 59 3.64 -7.54 -4.28
CA ILE A 59 5.04 -7.59 -3.85
C ILE A 59 5.12 -7.93 -2.36
N LYS A 60 5.98 -8.90 -2.01
CA LYS A 60 6.20 -9.26 -0.62
C LYS A 60 6.89 -8.13 0.16
N PRO A 61 6.55 -7.93 1.45
CA PRO A 61 7.14 -6.90 2.32
C PRO A 61 8.67 -6.81 2.29
N ALA A 62 9.37 -7.94 2.42
CA ALA A 62 10.83 -7.98 2.36
C ALA A 62 11.39 -7.47 1.02
N ALA A 63 10.80 -7.92 -0.10
CA ALA A 63 11.24 -7.54 -1.44
C ALA A 63 10.96 -6.07 -1.77
N LEU A 64 9.93 -5.48 -1.16
CA LEU A 64 9.65 -4.04 -1.28
C LEU A 64 10.75 -3.21 -0.61
N SER A 65 11.16 -3.59 0.61
CA SER A 65 12.17 -2.85 1.37
C SER A 65 13.50 -2.75 0.61
N ASP A 66 13.91 -3.83 -0.05
CA ASP A 66 15.13 -3.84 -0.88
C ASP A 66 15.07 -2.89 -2.09
N LYS A 67 13.86 -2.57 -2.57
CA LYS A 67 13.65 -1.82 -3.82
C LYS A 67 13.32 -0.35 -3.61
N MET A 68 12.65 0.00 -2.51
CA MET A 68 12.26 1.36 -2.21
C MET A 68 13.21 1.95 -1.16
N ALA A 69 14.19 2.78 -1.57
CA ALA A 69 15.17 3.33 -0.63
C ALA A 69 14.72 4.62 0.08
N ASP A 70 13.78 5.37 -0.51
CA ASP A 70 13.34 6.67 0.01
C ASP A 70 12.40 6.49 1.21
N LYS A 71 12.87 6.92 2.38
CA LYS A 71 12.12 6.84 3.64
C LYS A 71 10.78 7.58 3.60
N SER A 72 10.71 8.75 2.97
CA SER A 72 9.47 9.54 2.92
C SER A 72 8.41 8.83 2.07
N LYS A 73 8.85 8.15 1.00
CA LYS A 73 7.97 7.30 0.18
C LYS A 73 7.50 6.06 0.92
N ARG A 74 8.38 5.39 1.67
CA ARG A 74 8.00 4.26 2.53
C ARG A 74 6.93 4.68 3.55
N GLU A 75 7.10 5.84 4.18
CA GLU A 75 6.14 6.38 5.14
C GLU A 75 4.78 6.70 4.50
N GLN A 76 4.77 7.37 3.35
CA GLN A 76 3.53 7.68 2.64
C GLN A 76 2.82 6.40 2.14
N LEU A 77 3.58 5.43 1.64
CA LEU A 77 3.06 4.12 1.25
C LEU A 77 2.40 3.45 2.46
N LEU A 78 3.10 3.29 3.57
CA LEU A 78 2.55 2.62 4.75
C LEU A 78 1.29 3.31 5.27
N GLN A 79 1.26 4.65 5.32
CA GLN A 79 0.05 5.40 5.68
C GLN A 79 -1.15 5.06 4.80
N THR A 80 -0.91 4.80 3.52
CA THR A 80 -1.94 4.40 2.57
C THR A 80 -2.35 2.95 2.78
N LEU A 81 -1.38 2.04 2.98
CA LEU A 81 -1.62 0.62 3.26
C LEU A 81 -2.49 0.40 4.51
N ILE A 82 -2.30 1.21 5.56
CA ILE A 82 -3.11 1.15 6.79
C ILE A 82 -4.60 1.41 6.53
N LEU A 83 -4.96 2.14 5.48
CA LEU A 83 -6.36 2.44 5.17
C LEU A 83 -7.05 1.29 4.42
N LEU A 84 -6.30 0.46 3.67
CA LEU A 84 -6.85 -0.60 2.82
C LEU A 84 -7.77 -1.58 3.57
N PRO A 85 -7.39 -2.12 4.74
CA PRO A 85 -8.25 -3.05 5.48
C PRO A 85 -9.61 -2.48 5.89
N TYR A 86 -9.78 -1.16 5.87
CA TYR A 86 -10.99 -0.48 6.35
C TYR A 86 -11.92 -0.01 5.24
N VAL A 87 -11.52 -0.13 3.97
CA VAL A 87 -12.26 0.40 2.80
C VAL A 87 -13.65 -0.24 2.66
N ASP A 88 -13.76 -1.57 2.75
CA ASP A 88 -15.04 -2.29 2.64
C ASP A 88 -15.83 -2.31 3.98
N MET A 89 -15.38 -1.59 5.01
CA MET A 89 -15.93 -1.62 6.37
C MET A 89 -16.01 -3.02 7.02
N LYS A 90 -15.49 -4.06 6.34
CA LYS A 90 -15.28 -5.41 6.83
C LYS A 90 -13.77 -5.62 7.00
N VAL A 91 -13.29 -5.36 8.20
CA VAL A 91 -11.85 -5.47 8.49
C VAL A 91 -11.46 -6.94 8.53
N ASP A 92 -10.73 -7.40 7.51
CA ASP A 92 -10.12 -8.73 7.51
C ASP A 92 -8.79 -8.71 8.28
N PRO A 93 -8.63 -9.50 9.37
CA PRO A 93 -7.39 -9.54 10.14
C PRO A 93 -6.14 -9.91 9.33
N ARG A 94 -6.30 -10.63 8.20
CA ARG A 94 -5.18 -11.01 7.33
C ARG A 94 -4.62 -9.82 6.56
N MET A 95 -5.48 -8.90 6.14
CA MET A 95 -5.04 -7.64 5.53
C MET A 95 -4.26 -6.80 6.54
N VAL A 96 -4.75 -6.73 7.80
CA VAL A 96 -4.05 -6.03 8.89
C VAL A 96 -2.67 -6.66 9.14
N ALA A 97 -2.59 -7.99 9.24
CA ALA A 97 -1.30 -8.68 9.40
C ALA A 97 -0.32 -8.38 8.25
N THR A 98 -0.82 -8.34 7.02
CA THR A 98 0.02 -7.98 5.85
C THR A 98 0.56 -6.55 5.96
N VAL A 99 -0.26 -5.61 6.45
CA VAL A 99 0.18 -4.22 6.71
C VAL A 99 1.22 -4.16 7.83
N ASP A 100 1.04 -4.94 8.89
CA ASP A 100 2.01 -5.04 9.99
C ASP A 100 3.37 -5.59 9.48
N ASP A 101 3.36 -6.60 8.61
CA ASP A 101 4.57 -7.12 7.98
C ASP A 101 5.26 -6.06 7.10
N PHE A 102 4.50 -5.26 6.35
CA PHE A 102 5.05 -4.11 5.62
C PHE A 102 5.67 -3.09 6.57
N ALA A 103 5.04 -2.78 7.70
CA ALA A 103 5.59 -1.84 8.67
C ALA A 103 6.93 -2.32 9.25
N GLU A 104 7.01 -3.61 9.59
CA GLU A 104 8.24 -4.24 10.09
C GLU A 104 9.36 -4.16 9.04
N HIS A 105 9.10 -4.62 7.81
CA HIS A 105 10.11 -4.67 6.76
C HIS A 105 10.53 -3.30 6.23
N LEU A 106 9.65 -2.29 6.29
CA LEU A 106 9.98 -0.91 5.93
C LEU A 106 10.69 -0.15 7.06
N GLU A 107 10.89 -0.78 8.22
CA GLU A 107 11.48 -0.22 9.43
C GLU A 107 10.73 1.02 9.95
N ILE A 108 9.40 1.03 9.79
CA ILE A 108 8.53 2.11 10.26
C ILE A 108 7.80 1.67 11.52
N HIS A 109 8.23 2.23 12.65
CA HIS A 109 7.71 1.79 13.95
C HIS A 109 6.26 2.22 14.23
N PRO A 110 5.54 1.40 15.02
CA PRO A 110 4.09 1.51 15.28
C PRO A 110 3.63 2.74 16.07
N GLN A 111 4.48 3.73 16.37
CA GLN A 111 3.98 5.02 16.88
C GLN A 111 3.04 5.66 15.84
N THR A 112 3.40 5.56 14.56
CA THR A 112 2.59 6.00 13.41
C THR A 112 1.30 5.19 13.27
N ILE A 113 1.34 3.89 13.57
CA ILE A 113 0.18 2.97 13.50
C ILE A 113 -0.78 3.21 14.68
N LYS A 114 -0.26 3.42 15.89
CA LYS A 114 -1.06 3.74 17.10
C LYS A 114 -1.85 5.04 16.97
N ASP A 115 -1.31 6.03 16.26
CA ASP A 115 -2.00 7.30 16.01
C ASP A 115 -3.11 7.14 14.94
N LEU A 116 -2.98 6.18 14.02
CA LEU A 116 -3.99 5.88 12.99
C LEU A 116 -5.10 4.94 13.49
N HIS A 117 -4.83 4.02 14.41
CA HIS A 117 -5.83 3.14 15.03
C HIS A 117 -6.69 3.81 16.12
N ARG A 118 -6.47 5.11 16.41
CA ARG A 118 -7.14 5.87 17.48
C ARG A 118 -8.32 6.73 17.01
N VAL A 119 -8.68 6.66 15.73
CA VAL A 119 -9.79 7.44 15.15
C VAL A 119 -11.08 6.65 15.15
#